data_AF-A0A377BA59-F1
#
_entry.id   AF-A0A377BA59-F1
#
_cell.length_a   1.000
_cell.length_b   1.000
_cell.length_c   1.000
_cell.angle_alpha   90.00
_cell.angle_beta   90.00
_cell.angle_gamma   90.00
#
_symmetry.space_group_name_H-M   'P 1'
#
loop_
_entity.id
_entity.type
_entity.pdbx_description
1 polymer ?
#
loop_
_entity_poly.entity_id
_entity_poly.type
_entity_poly.pdbx_seq_one_letter_code
_entity_poly.pdbx_strand_id
1 'polypeptide(L)'
;MDGQADELGVGSIPSAMRIPQTADRFSWFDYRSKGFDDNRGLRIDLLLASQPLAECCVETGIDYEIRSMEKPSDHAPVWATFRR
;
A
#
# COMPACT_ATOMS: atom_id res chain seq x y z
N MET A 1 18.94 0.04 -41.00
CA MET A 1 19.87 -0.58 -40.04
C MET A 1 20.44 0.60 -39.28
N ASP A 2 19.88 1.04 -38.15
CA ASP A 2 19.16 0.30 -37.12
C ASP A 2 18.06 1.23 -36.56
N GLY A 3 16.78 0.86 -36.65
CA GLY A 3 16.20 -0.07 -35.69
C GLY A 3 15.56 0.73 -34.55
N GLN A 4 14.59 1.57 -34.87
CA GLN A 4 13.78 2.30 -33.91
C GLN A 4 12.94 1.26 -33.17
N ALA A 5 13.31 0.97 -31.92
CA ALA A 5 12.54 0.10 -31.06
C ALA A 5 11.28 0.85 -30.63
N ASP A 6 10.18 0.63 -31.37
CA ASP A 6 8.83 0.77 -30.85
C ASP A 6 8.65 -0.26 -29.73
N GLU A 7 9.11 0.07 -28.51
CA GLU A 7 8.67 -0.64 -27.31
C GLU A 7 7.22 -0.24 -27.03
N LEU A 8 6.32 -1.11 -27.48
CA LEU A 8 4.97 -1.38 -26.98
C LEU A 8 4.53 -0.42 -25.86
N GLY A 9 3.56 0.44 -26.16
CA GLY A 9 2.99 1.41 -25.23
C GLY A 9 2.58 0.80 -23.89
N VAL A 10 3.52 0.79 -22.94
CA VAL A 10 3.23 0.78 -21.52
C VAL A 10 2.66 2.15 -21.23
N GLY A 11 1.34 2.27 -21.38
CA GLY A 11 0.62 3.42 -20.87
C GLY A 11 1.09 3.67 -19.45
N SER A 12 1.57 4.88 -19.19
CA SER A 12 2.07 5.35 -17.90
C SER A 12 1.21 4.78 -16.79
N ILE A 13 1.75 3.82 -16.03
CA ILE A 13 0.97 3.12 -15.02
C ILE A 13 0.45 4.19 -14.04
N PRO A 14 -0.87 4.37 -13.90
CA PRO A 14 -1.44 5.33 -12.96
C PRO A 14 -0.90 5.09 -11.55
N SER A 15 -0.49 6.16 -10.88
CA SER A 15 0.28 6.11 -9.62
C SER A 15 -0.42 5.37 -8.46
N ALA A 16 -1.71 5.02 -8.52
CA ALA A 16 -2.36 4.21 -7.47
C ALA A 16 -2.38 2.70 -7.71
N MET A 17 -1.77 2.20 -8.78
CA MET A 17 -1.31 0.81 -8.83
C MET A 17 0.20 0.74 -8.60
N ARG A 18 0.71 1.51 -7.64
CA ARG A 18 2.06 1.29 -7.14
C ARG A 18 2.03 0.05 -6.27
N ILE A 19 2.59 -1.04 -6.78
CA ILE A 19 3.09 -2.14 -5.94
C ILE A 19 3.95 -1.46 -4.85
N PRO A 20 3.63 -1.64 -3.57
CA PRO A 20 4.41 -1.00 -2.51
C PRO A 20 5.88 -1.37 -2.68
N GLN A 21 6.74 -0.37 -2.78
CA GLN A 21 8.18 -0.58 -2.94
C GLN A 21 8.80 -1.16 -1.67
N THR A 22 8.07 -1.08 -0.56
CA THR A 22 8.43 -1.59 0.76
C THR A 22 7.72 -2.91 1.04
N ALA A 23 8.50 -3.92 1.39
CA ALA A 23 8.03 -5.26 1.74
C ALA A 23 7.75 -5.42 3.26
N ASP A 24 8.07 -4.41 4.06
CA ASP A 24 8.11 -4.44 5.53
C ASP A 24 6.91 -3.70 6.17
N ARG A 25 5.84 -3.49 5.42
CA ARG A 25 4.61 -2.85 5.90
C ARG A 25 3.42 -3.80 5.80
N PHE A 26 2.92 -4.19 6.96
CA PHE A 26 1.79 -5.10 7.17
C PHE A 26 0.60 -4.37 7.79
N SER A 27 -0.62 -4.82 7.47
CA SER A 27 -1.86 -4.26 8.01
C SER A 27 -2.45 -5.13 9.11
N TRP A 28 -1.99 -6.37 9.28
CA TRP A 28 -2.49 -7.30 10.28
C TRP A 28 -1.35 -7.97 11.03
N PHE A 29 -1.53 -8.15 12.34
CA PHE A 29 -0.56 -8.76 13.24
C PHE A 29 -1.26 -9.66 14.26
N ASP A 30 -0.86 -10.93 14.30
CA ASP A 30 -1.39 -11.90 15.26
C ASP A 30 -1.11 -11.49 16.72
N TYR A 31 -2.15 -11.48 17.55
CA TYR A 31 -2.03 -11.14 18.97
C TYR A 31 -1.21 -12.15 19.77
N ARG A 32 -1.35 -13.46 19.48
CA ARG A 32 -0.80 -14.52 20.33
C ARG A 32 0.73 -14.55 20.25
N SER A 33 1.26 -14.38 19.05
CA SER A 33 2.69 -14.36 18.76
C SER A 33 3.31 -12.97 18.91
N LYS A 34 2.54 -11.98 19.37
CA LYS A 34 2.94 -10.57 19.46
C LYS A 34 3.60 -10.06 18.17
N GLY A 35 3.00 -10.39 17.03
CA GLY A 35 3.61 -10.15 15.72
C GLY A 35 3.96 -8.68 15.45
N PHE A 36 3.25 -7.73 16.07
CA PHE A 36 3.50 -6.30 15.91
C PHE A 36 4.88 -5.87 16.45
N ASP A 37 5.32 -6.43 17.58
CA ASP A 37 6.59 -6.06 18.22
C ASP A 37 7.80 -6.41 17.34
N ASP A 38 7.69 -7.50 16.58
CA ASP A 38 8.74 -8.00 15.68
C ASP A 38 8.53 -7.56 14.21
N ASN A 39 7.52 -6.72 13.93
CA ASN A 39 7.07 -6.40 12.57
C ASN A 39 6.84 -7.66 11.69
N ARG A 40 6.24 -8.70 12.26
CA ARG A 40 5.84 -9.93 11.58
C ARG A 40 4.33 -9.94 11.37
N GLY A 41 3.89 -9.63 10.17
CA GLY A 41 2.48 -9.53 9.85
C GLY A 41 2.12 -9.95 8.43
N LEU A 42 0.88 -9.69 8.08
CA LEU A 42 0.36 -9.85 6.72
C LEU A 42 -0.18 -8.51 6.23
N ARG A 43 -0.05 -8.23 4.93
CA ARG A 43 -0.70 -7.08 4.29
C ARG A 43 -1.95 -7.55 3.56
N ILE A 44 -3.08 -7.54 4.26
CA ILE A 44 -4.36 -8.11 3.79
C ILE A 44 -5.48 -7.09 3.66
N ASP A 45 -5.28 -5.87 4.16
CA ASP A 45 -6.19 -4.75 3.99
C ASP A 45 -5.69 -3.87 2.83
N LEU A 46 -6.53 -3.69 1.81
CA LEU A 46 -6.14 -3.08 0.54
C LEU A 46 -7.13 -2.00 0.13
N LEU A 47 -6.61 -0.93 -0.47
CA LEU A 47 -7.40 0.12 -1.11
C LEU A 47 -7.26 -0.02 -2.62
N LEU A 48 -8.32 -0.45 -3.30
CA LEU A 48 -8.37 -0.57 -4.75
C LEU A 48 -9.10 0.63 -5.34
N ALA A 49 -8.52 1.26 -6.36
CA ALA A 49 -9.07 2.43 -7.02
C ALA A 49 -9.19 2.20 -8.53
N SER A 50 -10.23 2.76 -9.15
CA SER A 50 -10.33 2.86 -10.61
C SER A 50 -9.25 3.80 -11.16
N GLN A 51 -8.86 3.64 -12.42
CA GLN A 51 -7.78 4.42 -13.02
C GLN A 51 -7.90 5.95 -12.84
N PRO A 52 -9.04 6.60 -13.09
CA PRO A 52 -9.14 8.06 -12.92
C PRO A 52 -8.97 8.51 -11.46
N LEU A 53 -9.42 7.70 -10.50
CA LEU A 53 -9.23 7.98 -9.08
C LEU A 53 -7.78 7.70 -8.65
N ALA A 54 -7.18 6.67 -9.24
CA ALA A 54 -5.79 6.30 -9.03
C ALA A 54 -4.82 7.42 -9.44
N GLU A 55 -5.12 8.13 -10.52
CA GLU A 55 -4.34 9.29 -10.99
C GLU A 55 -4.39 10.47 -9.99
N CYS A 56 -5.45 10.54 -9.18
CA CYS A 56 -5.60 11.57 -8.14
C CYS A 56 -4.95 11.16 -6.79
N CYS A 57 -4.43 9.94 -6.66
CA CYS A 57 -3.85 9.47 -5.39
C CYS A 57 -2.48 10.12 -5.16
N VAL A 58 -2.35 10.87 -4.07
CA VAL A 58 -1.12 11.59 -3.75
C VAL A 58 -0.33 10.94 -2.61
N GLU A 59 -0.98 10.12 -1.79
CA GLU A 59 -0.34 9.49 -0.64
C GLU A 59 -1.14 8.26 -0.17
N THR A 60 -0.44 7.27 0.37
CA THR A 60 -1.04 6.08 0.99
C THR A 60 -0.22 5.67 2.21
N GLY A 61 -0.84 4.96 3.15
CA GLY A 61 -0.13 4.52 4.34
C GLY A 61 -0.87 3.45 5.14
N ILE A 62 -0.14 2.92 6.14
CA ILE A 62 -0.66 2.06 7.18
C ILE A 62 -0.31 2.71 8.52
N ASP A 63 -1.30 2.96 9.35
CA ASP A 63 -1.15 3.73 10.59
C ASP A 63 -0.70 2.84 11.76
N TYR A 64 0.61 2.85 12.04
CA TYR A 64 1.19 2.09 13.14
C TYR A 64 1.06 2.80 14.49
N GLU A 65 0.85 4.11 14.50
CA GLU A 65 0.63 4.86 15.73
C GLU A 65 -0.71 4.45 16.34
N ILE A 66 -1.79 4.43 15.53
CA ILE A 66 -3.09 3.92 15.98
C ILE A 66 -2.98 2.44 16.38
N ARG A 67 -2.24 1.62 15.63
CA ARG A 67 -2.03 0.21 15.96
C ARG A 67 -1.27 0.02 17.28
N SER A 68 -0.47 0.99 17.71
CA SER A 68 0.33 0.95 18.94
C SER A 68 -0.41 1.42 20.20
N MET A 69 -1.66 1.87 20.06
CA MET A 69 -2.49 2.33 21.19
C MET A 69 -2.84 1.21 22.18
N GLU A 70 -3.35 1.57 23.36
CA GLU A 70 -3.80 0.61 24.37
C GLU A 70 -5.01 -0.21 23.86
N LYS A 71 -4.97 -1.54 24.04
CA LYS A 71 -5.99 -2.49 23.55
C LYS A 71 -6.34 -2.24 22.06
N PRO A 72 -5.34 -2.27 21.17
CA PRO A 72 -5.55 -1.98 19.77
C PRO A 72 -6.27 -3.15 19.09
N SER A 73 -6.79 -2.93 17.87
CA SER A 73 -7.19 -4.00 16.95
C SER A 73 -5.97 -4.82 16.50
N ASP A 74 -6.15 -6.03 15.97
CA ASP A 74 -5.09 -6.80 15.31
C ASP A 74 -4.74 -6.20 13.94
N HIS A 75 -5.66 -5.42 13.38
CA HIS A 75 -5.45 -4.65 12.17
C HIS A 75 -4.98 -3.21 12.46
N ALA A 76 -4.01 -2.75 11.67
CA ALA A 76 -3.63 -1.36 11.53
C ALA A 76 -4.47 -0.70 10.42
N PRO A 77 -5.04 0.50 10.64
CA PRO A 77 -5.79 1.20 9.60
C PRO A 77 -4.95 1.45 8.35
N VAL A 78 -5.53 1.20 7.18
CA VAL A 78 -4.94 1.56 5.88
C VAL A 78 -5.67 2.78 5.33
N TRP A 79 -4.94 3.69 4.71
CA TRP A 79 -5.51 4.95 4.20
C TRP A 79 -4.89 5.37 2.87
N ALA A 80 -5.63 6.20 2.14
CA ALA A 80 -5.18 6.87 0.92
C ALA A 80 -5.73 8.29 0.86
N THR A 81 -4.90 9.24 0.43
CA THR A 81 -5.29 10.63 0.20
C THR A 81 -5.37 10.89 -1.31
N PHE A 82 -6.49 11.47 -1.73
CA PHE A 82 -6.74 11.84 -3.13
C PHE A 82 -6.86 13.36 -3.25
N ARG A 83 -6.21 13.93 -4.26
CA ARG A 83 -6.27 15.36 -4.57
C ARG A 83 -6.56 15.55 -6.05
N ARG A 84 -7.52 16.42 -6.34
CA ARG A 84 -7.85 16.87 -7.69
C ARG A 84 -7.27 18.25 -7.95
#